data_AF-U5VV11-F1
#
_entry.id   AF-U5VV11-F1
#
_cell.length_a   1.000
_cell.length_b   1.000
_cell.length_c   1.000
_cell.angle_alpha   90.00
_cell.angle_beta   90.00
_cell.angle_gamma   90.00
#
_symmetry.space_group_name_H-M   'P 1'
#
loop_
_entity.id
_entity.type
_entity.pdbx_description
1 polymer ?
#
loop_
_entity_poly.entity_id
_entity_poly.type
_entity_poly.pdbx_seq_one_letter_code
_entity_poly.pdbx_strand_id
1 'polypeptide(L)'
;MTDDFLHSPAVGRPRDPVLEQAILDATVEVVVGSGFSAAKVDEIARRARTGKAAIYRRWPTKTALVIAAAQRLQGDVAVPDEGSLREDLLACVRHYVSPDARTALILANVLAEAQQDPELREATITSIGQPPMEALRTVVERWIGRGEVDPSVPVDLVVSVAPSVAFHRVVVLHQALDDTTAVALVDGVLLPALGVPRISGSGRTGPVS
;
A
#
# COMPACT_ATOMS: atom_id res chain seq x y z
N MET A 1 35.86 -47.35 -21.31
CA MET A 1 35.79 -46.08 -22.06
C MET A 1 34.54 -45.40 -21.55
N THR A 2 34.73 -44.27 -20.89
CA THR A 2 33.95 -43.69 -19.80
C THR A 2 32.56 -43.21 -20.21
N ASP A 3 31.57 -43.56 -19.38
CA ASP A 3 30.30 -42.84 -19.20
C ASP A 3 30.56 -41.36 -18.92
N ASP A 4 29.87 -40.47 -19.62
CA ASP A 4 29.79 -39.05 -19.27
C ASP A 4 28.33 -38.60 -19.32
N PHE A 5 27.65 -38.78 -18.19
CA PHE A 5 26.35 -38.19 -17.90
C PHE A 5 26.55 -36.69 -17.67
N LEU A 6 26.13 -35.87 -18.64
CA LEU A 6 25.96 -34.44 -18.42
C LEU A 6 24.84 -34.21 -17.38
N HIS A 7 25.28 -33.96 -16.14
CA HIS A 7 24.46 -33.46 -15.05
C HIS A 7 24.11 -31.99 -15.35
N SER A 8 22.95 -31.74 -15.97
CA SER A 8 22.42 -30.37 -16.07
C SER A 8 22.05 -29.86 -14.67
N PRO A 9 22.52 -28.68 -14.24
CA PRO A 9 22.13 -28.10 -12.96
C PRO A 9 20.63 -27.82 -12.99
N ALA A 10 19.92 -28.36 -11.99
CA ALA A 10 18.49 -28.17 -11.83
C ALA A 10 18.16 -26.68 -11.74
N VAL A 11 17.52 -26.15 -12.79
CA VAL A 11 16.81 -24.88 -12.77
C VAL A 11 15.87 -24.93 -11.56
N GLY A 12 16.10 -24.05 -10.58
CA GLY A 12 15.38 -24.06 -9.31
C GLY A 12 13.87 -24.12 -9.55
N ARG A 13 13.21 -25.07 -8.86
CA ARG A 13 11.75 -25.30 -8.95
C ARG A 13 11.01 -23.96 -8.96
N PRO A 14 10.06 -23.74 -9.87
CA PRO A 14 9.27 -22.51 -9.94
C PRO A 14 8.74 -22.12 -8.57
N ARG A 15 8.75 -20.81 -8.28
CA ARG A 15 8.22 -20.23 -7.04
C ARG A 15 6.81 -20.76 -6.81
N ASP A 16 6.58 -21.39 -5.67
CA ASP A 16 5.26 -21.85 -5.26
C ASP A 16 4.46 -20.66 -4.70
N PRO A 17 3.49 -20.10 -5.46
CA PRO A 17 2.73 -18.92 -5.04
C PRO A 17 1.80 -19.23 -3.85
N VAL A 18 1.37 -20.49 -3.70
CA VAL A 18 0.50 -20.91 -2.60
C VAL A 18 1.28 -20.87 -1.29
N LEU A 19 2.51 -21.37 -1.30
CA LEU A 19 3.39 -21.28 -0.14
C LEU A 19 3.73 -19.84 0.23
N GLU A 20 3.97 -18.98 -0.77
CA GLU A 20 4.25 -17.57 -0.54
C GLU A 20 3.09 -16.87 0.17
N GLN A 21 1.87 -17.05 -0.34
CA GLN A 21 0.65 -16.51 0.28
C GLN A 21 0.48 -17.03 1.71
N ALA A 22 0.66 -18.34 1.94
CA ALA A 22 0.55 -18.92 3.28
C ALA A 22 1.56 -18.32 4.28
N ILE A 23 2.78 -18.01 3.83
CA ILE A 23 3.81 -17.36 4.67
C ILE A 23 3.40 -15.92 5.00
N LEU A 24 2.95 -15.16 4.01
CA LEU A 24 2.54 -13.77 4.20
C LEU A 24 1.29 -13.66 5.09
N ASP A 25 0.32 -14.55 4.93
CA ASP A 25 -0.87 -14.63 5.80
C ASP A 25 -0.50 -14.96 7.24
N ALA A 26 0.34 -15.98 7.45
CA ALA A 26 0.84 -16.33 8.78
C ALA A 26 1.63 -15.17 9.41
N THR A 27 2.33 -14.38 8.60
CA THR A 27 3.04 -13.18 9.05
C THR A 27 2.07 -12.12 9.55
N VAL A 28 1.02 -11.83 8.77
CA VAL A 28 -0.04 -10.90 9.19
C VAL A 28 -0.65 -11.34 10.52
N GLU A 29 -1.05 -12.60 10.64
CA GLU A 29 -1.68 -13.12 11.86
C GLU A 29 -0.78 -12.97 13.09
N VAL A 30 0.51 -13.33 12.97
CA VAL A 30 1.45 -13.28 14.09
C VAL A 30 1.74 -11.84 14.50
N VAL A 31 1.97 -10.94 13.52
CA VAL A 31 2.27 -9.53 13.80
C VAL A 31 1.05 -8.81 14.35
N VAL A 32 -0.14 -9.02 13.79
CA VAL A 32 -1.37 -8.43 14.33
C VAL A 32 -1.67 -8.93 15.75
N GLY A 33 -1.40 -10.22 16.03
CA GLY A 33 -1.69 -10.81 17.33
C GLY A 33 -0.69 -10.47 18.45
N SER A 34 0.58 -10.18 18.12
CA SER A 34 1.65 -10.02 19.14
C SER A 34 2.53 -8.79 18.96
N GLY A 35 2.37 -8.06 17.86
CA GLY A 35 3.22 -6.93 17.48
C GLY A 35 4.52 -7.34 16.78
N PHE A 36 5.17 -6.38 16.13
CA PHE A 36 6.38 -6.61 15.34
C PHE A 36 7.52 -7.18 16.20
N SER A 37 7.80 -6.57 17.36
CA SER A 37 8.91 -6.97 18.22
C SER A 37 8.78 -8.42 18.71
N ALA A 38 7.60 -8.82 19.19
CA ALA A 38 7.36 -10.17 19.72
C ALA A 38 7.13 -11.24 18.65
N ALA A 39 6.85 -10.85 17.40
CA ALA A 39 6.64 -11.79 16.29
C ALA A 39 7.89 -12.65 16.02
N LYS A 40 7.72 -13.98 16.10
CA LYS A 40 8.78 -14.97 15.88
C LYS A 40 8.64 -15.64 14.52
N VAL A 41 9.72 -15.65 13.74
CA VAL A 41 9.75 -16.33 12.42
C VAL A 41 9.55 -17.85 12.54
N ASP A 42 9.92 -18.48 13.67
CA ASP A 42 9.56 -19.89 13.95
C ASP A 42 8.07 -20.12 13.91
N GLU A 43 7.33 -19.20 14.54
CA GLU A 43 5.91 -19.33 14.72
C GLU A 43 5.16 -19.05 13.42
N ILE A 44 5.68 -18.14 12.59
CA ILE A 44 5.24 -17.92 11.21
C ILE A 44 5.48 -19.19 10.37
N ALA A 45 6.69 -19.77 10.43
CA ALA A 45 7.03 -20.97 9.69
C ALA A 45 6.12 -22.16 10.06
N ARG A 46 5.85 -22.34 11.36
CA ARG A 46 4.94 -23.36 11.88
C ARG A 46 3.52 -23.18 11.33
N ARG A 47 2.98 -21.96 11.38
CA ARG A 47 1.64 -21.64 10.82
C ARG A 47 1.57 -21.87 9.32
N ALA A 48 2.58 -21.43 8.57
CA ALA A 48 2.66 -21.59 7.12
C ALA A 48 3.02 -23.02 6.67
N ARG A 49 3.25 -23.95 7.62
CA ARG A 49 3.67 -25.33 7.36
C ARG A 49 4.92 -25.41 6.49
N THR A 50 5.92 -24.59 6.83
CA THR A 50 7.20 -24.51 6.11
C THR A 50 8.38 -24.42 7.08
N GLY A 51 9.60 -24.46 6.53
CA GLY A 51 10.82 -24.27 7.32
C GLY A 51 11.31 -22.82 7.26
N LYS A 52 11.94 -22.34 8.35
CA LYS A 52 12.61 -21.02 8.40
C LYS A 52 13.53 -20.75 7.21
N ALA A 53 14.31 -21.75 6.79
CA ALA A 53 15.22 -21.62 5.65
C ALA A 53 14.48 -21.29 4.34
N ALA A 54 13.23 -21.74 4.18
CA ALA A 54 12.42 -21.41 3.01
C ALA A 54 11.86 -19.98 3.05
N ILE A 55 11.62 -19.44 4.25
CA ILE A 55 11.24 -18.03 4.46
C ILE A 55 12.44 -17.12 4.19
N TYR A 56 13.58 -17.36 4.85
CA TYR A 56 14.76 -16.49 4.73
C TYR A 56 15.38 -16.47 3.34
N ARG A 57 15.19 -17.53 2.54
CA ARG A 57 15.59 -17.53 1.12
C ARG A 57 14.79 -16.52 0.28
N ARG A 58 13.57 -16.18 0.69
CA ARG A 58 12.67 -15.23 -0.01
C ARG A 58 12.73 -13.84 0.60
N TRP A 59 12.70 -13.77 1.93
CA TRP A 59 12.77 -12.54 2.71
C TRP A 59 13.93 -12.65 3.69
N PRO A 60 15.10 -12.09 3.37
CA PRO A 60 16.32 -12.29 4.16
C PRO A 60 16.22 -11.86 5.63
N THR A 61 15.29 -10.95 5.95
CA THR A 61 15.08 -10.41 7.30
C THR A 61 13.62 -10.48 7.73
N LYS A 62 13.36 -10.40 9.04
CA LYS A 62 11.99 -10.25 9.57
C LYS A 62 11.34 -8.97 9.02
N THR A 63 12.11 -7.89 8.92
CA THR A 63 11.68 -6.62 8.31
C THR A 63 11.19 -6.84 6.88
N ALA A 64 11.99 -7.46 6.01
CA ALA A 64 11.60 -7.73 4.63
C ALA A 64 10.33 -8.59 4.54
N LEU A 65 10.17 -9.56 5.44
CA LEU A 65 8.99 -10.43 5.50
C LEU A 65 7.73 -9.66 5.90
N VAL A 66 7.80 -8.84 6.95
CA VAL A 66 6.64 -8.07 7.44
C VAL A 66 6.24 -6.98 6.45
N ILE A 67 7.22 -6.29 5.83
CA ILE A 67 6.95 -5.31 4.78
C ILE A 67 6.23 -5.97 3.60
N ALA A 68 6.71 -7.13 3.13
CA ALA A 68 6.04 -7.86 2.06
C ALA A 68 4.61 -8.29 2.43
N ALA A 69 4.38 -8.66 3.70
CA ALA A 69 3.05 -9.01 4.18
C ALA A 69 2.10 -7.80 4.20
N ALA A 70 2.59 -6.63 4.60
CA ALA A 70 1.83 -5.38 4.56
C ALA A 70 1.52 -4.94 3.12
N GLN A 71 2.52 -4.95 2.23
CA GLN A 71 2.36 -4.64 0.81
C GLN A 71 1.32 -5.54 0.14
N ARG A 72 1.34 -6.85 0.45
CA ARG A 72 0.34 -7.79 -0.08
C ARG A 72 -1.10 -7.40 0.26
N LEU A 73 -1.32 -6.86 1.47
CA LEU A 73 -2.66 -6.42 1.89
C LEU A 73 -3.07 -5.07 1.28
N GLN A 74 -2.12 -4.18 1.02
CA GLN A 74 -2.38 -2.90 0.34
C GLN A 74 -2.60 -3.09 -1.17
N GLY A 75 -1.99 -4.10 -1.76
CA GLY A 75 -2.00 -4.33 -3.20
C GLY A 75 -0.98 -3.46 -3.94
N ASP A 76 -0.90 -3.68 -5.25
CA ASP A 76 0.05 -3.00 -6.11
C ASP A 76 -0.30 -1.51 -6.27
N VAL A 77 0.73 -0.68 -6.38
CA VAL A 77 0.58 0.73 -6.72
C VAL A 77 0.64 0.87 -8.24
N ALA A 78 -0.40 1.47 -8.81
CA ALA A 78 -0.46 1.82 -10.22
C ALA A 78 -0.50 3.35 -10.38
N VAL A 79 -0.02 3.84 -11.53
CA VAL A 79 -0.25 5.22 -11.97
C VAL A 79 -1.45 5.20 -12.93
N PRO A 80 -2.65 5.57 -12.47
CA PRO A 80 -3.88 5.50 -13.28
C PRO A 80 -3.84 6.47 -14.47
N ASP A 81 -4.65 6.20 -15.50
CA ASP A 81 -4.97 7.09 -16.63
C ASP A 81 -6.41 6.83 -17.10
N GLU A 82 -7.36 7.07 -16.19
CA GLU A 82 -8.80 6.80 -16.32
C GLU A 82 -9.53 7.88 -17.14
N GLY A 83 -8.80 8.83 -17.73
CA GLY A 83 -9.34 9.85 -18.63
C GLY A 83 -9.94 11.08 -17.95
N SER A 84 -9.92 11.17 -16.61
CA SER A 84 -10.24 12.41 -15.88
C SER A 84 -9.42 12.54 -14.59
N LEU A 85 -9.08 13.78 -14.21
CA LEU A 85 -8.29 14.04 -12.99
C LEU A 85 -8.96 13.45 -11.76
N ARG A 86 -10.29 13.55 -11.67
CA ARG A 86 -11.06 13.00 -10.54
C ARG A 86 -10.87 11.49 -10.42
N GLU A 87 -11.08 10.76 -11.51
CA GLU A 87 -10.98 9.29 -11.48
C GLU A 87 -9.54 8.83 -11.26
N ASP A 88 -8.54 9.54 -11.80
CA ASP A 88 -7.13 9.25 -11.52
C ASP A 88 -6.78 9.46 -10.03
N LEU A 89 -7.21 10.58 -9.44
CA LEU A 89 -7.00 10.83 -8.01
C LEU A 89 -7.73 9.79 -7.16
N LEU A 90 -8.94 9.40 -7.54
CA LEU A 90 -9.72 8.41 -6.81
C LEU A 90 -9.09 7.03 -6.88
N ALA A 91 -8.60 6.61 -8.04
CA ALA A 91 -7.84 5.36 -8.19
C ALA A 91 -6.59 5.35 -7.31
N CYS A 92 -5.84 6.46 -7.25
CA CYS A 92 -4.70 6.59 -6.34
C CYS A 92 -5.10 6.54 -4.85
N VAL A 93 -6.13 7.27 -4.43
CA VAL A 93 -6.57 7.32 -3.02
C VAL A 93 -7.15 5.98 -2.56
N ARG A 94 -7.79 5.22 -3.47
CA ARG A 94 -8.33 3.88 -3.19
C ARG A 94 -7.26 2.85 -2.85
N HIS A 95 -5.98 3.10 -3.14
CA HIS A 95 -4.88 2.28 -2.62
C HIS A 95 -4.88 2.18 -1.08
N TYR A 96 -5.37 3.22 -0.39
CA TYR A 96 -5.44 3.24 1.07
C TYR A 96 -6.75 2.66 1.62
N VAL A 97 -7.69 2.30 0.74
CA VAL A 97 -8.98 1.70 1.12
C VAL A 97 -8.80 0.20 1.30
N SER A 98 -9.24 -0.32 2.43
CA SER A 98 -9.20 -1.77 2.66
C SER A 98 -10.39 -2.22 3.51
N PRO A 99 -11.16 -3.22 3.06
CA PRO A 99 -12.22 -3.83 3.87
C PRO A 99 -11.66 -4.79 4.93
N ASP A 100 -10.40 -5.21 4.79
CA ASP A 100 -9.75 -6.09 5.76
C ASP A 100 -9.14 -5.28 6.90
N ALA A 101 -9.70 -5.41 8.09
CA ALA A 101 -9.20 -4.73 9.29
C ALA A 101 -7.73 -5.05 9.59
N ARG A 102 -7.22 -6.22 9.16
CA ARG A 102 -5.83 -6.63 9.37
C ARG A 102 -4.84 -5.70 8.68
N THR A 103 -5.23 -5.07 7.55
CA THR A 103 -4.39 -4.11 6.82
C THR A 103 -3.99 -2.94 7.70
N ALA A 104 -4.95 -2.33 8.40
CA ALA A 104 -4.66 -1.23 9.31
C ALA A 104 -3.85 -1.70 10.52
N LEU A 105 -4.15 -2.88 11.06
CA LEU A 105 -3.47 -3.40 12.25
C LEU A 105 -2.00 -3.74 11.99
N ILE A 106 -1.66 -4.37 10.86
CA ILE A 106 -0.27 -4.67 10.53
C ILE A 106 0.52 -3.37 10.27
N LEU A 107 -0.07 -2.42 9.54
CA LEU A 107 0.56 -1.13 9.27
C LEU A 107 0.79 -0.34 10.55
N ALA A 108 -0.20 -0.31 11.46
CA ALA A 108 -0.04 0.35 12.77
C ALA A 108 1.12 -0.24 13.58
N ASN A 109 1.27 -1.57 13.58
CA ASN A 109 2.38 -2.25 14.26
C ASN A 109 3.74 -1.89 13.64
N VAL A 110 3.83 -1.88 12.30
CA VAL A 110 5.05 -1.51 11.57
C VAL A 110 5.42 -0.04 11.85
N LEU A 111 4.45 0.88 11.77
CA LEU A 111 4.67 2.31 11.97
C LEU A 111 5.04 2.66 13.42
N ALA A 112 4.49 1.94 14.39
CA ALA A 112 4.85 2.08 15.80
C ALA A 112 6.31 1.64 16.05
N GLU A 113 6.71 0.49 15.52
CA GLU A 113 8.08 -0.03 15.70
C GLU A 113 9.11 0.81 14.94
N ALA A 114 8.78 1.35 13.76
CA ALA A 114 9.64 2.24 12.98
C ALA A 114 10.09 3.51 13.75
N GLN A 115 9.44 3.86 14.86
CA GLN A 115 9.90 4.95 15.73
C GLN A 115 11.20 4.59 16.47
N GLN A 116 11.44 3.30 16.73
CA GLN A 116 12.58 2.79 17.50
C GLN A 116 13.61 2.06 16.64
N ASP A 117 13.21 1.59 15.45
CA ASP A 117 14.08 0.85 14.51
C ASP A 117 14.32 1.66 13.22
N PRO A 118 15.53 2.22 13.02
CA PRO A 118 15.88 2.97 11.81
C PRO A 118 15.81 2.16 10.52
N GLU A 119 16.16 0.87 10.54
CA GLU A 119 16.14 0.00 9.36
C GLU A 119 14.69 -0.27 8.94
N LEU A 120 13.83 -0.57 9.91
CA LEU A 120 12.40 -0.72 9.65
C LEU A 120 11.77 0.59 9.17
N ARG A 121 12.19 1.73 9.72
CA ARG A 121 11.71 3.05 9.27
C ARG A 121 12.06 3.31 7.81
N GLU A 122 13.31 3.09 7.43
CA GLU A 122 13.75 3.25 6.05
C GLU A 122 13.01 2.31 5.10
N ALA A 123 12.85 1.04 5.49
CA ALA A 123 12.09 0.06 4.73
C ALA A 123 10.61 0.47 4.57
N THR A 124 10.00 1.01 5.62
CA THR A 124 8.61 1.48 5.62
C THR A 124 8.44 2.70 4.71
N ILE A 125 9.33 3.69 4.81
CA ILE A 125 9.31 4.87 3.93
C ILE A 125 9.42 4.43 2.47
N THR A 126 10.40 3.58 2.17
CA THR A 126 10.73 3.20 0.78
C THR A 126 9.69 2.26 0.16
N SER A 127 9.18 1.32 0.94
CA SER A 127 8.37 0.21 0.40
C SER A 127 6.86 0.43 0.55
N ILE A 128 6.44 1.25 1.51
CA ILE A 128 5.03 1.49 1.84
C ILE A 128 4.62 2.94 1.56
N GLY A 129 5.45 3.91 1.97
CA GLY A 129 5.07 5.33 1.91
C GLY A 129 5.32 6.00 0.55
N GLN A 130 6.53 5.85 0.00
CA GLN A 130 6.96 6.53 -1.22
C GLN A 130 6.15 6.12 -2.47
N PRO A 131 5.92 4.83 -2.78
CA PRO A 131 5.31 4.45 -4.04
C PRO A 131 3.92 5.08 -4.31
N PRO A 132 2.95 5.03 -3.38
CA PRO A 132 1.64 5.63 -3.65
C PRO A 132 1.68 7.17 -3.67
N MET A 133 2.64 7.80 -2.97
CA MET A 133 2.86 9.25 -3.05
C MET A 133 3.43 9.66 -4.42
N GLU A 134 4.36 8.88 -4.97
CA GLU A 134 4.92 9.08 -6.31
C GLU A 134 3.88 8.86 -7.41
N ALA A 135 2.98 7.89 -7.24
CA ALA A 135 1.86 7.69 -8.16
C ALA A 135 0.93 8.91 -8.20
N LEU A 136 0.54 9.45 -7.03
CA LEU A 136 -0.23 10.69 -6.93
C LEU A 136 0.47 11.87 -7.59
N ARG A 137 1.77 12.04 -7.34
CA ARG A 137 2.60 13.06 -7.97
C ARG A 137 2.58 12.95 -9.49
N THR A 138 2.84 11.75 -10.00
CA THR A 138 2.88 11.49 -11.45
C THR A 138 1.55 11.82 -12.12
N VAL A 139 0.43 11.49 -11.45
CA VAL A 139 -0.92 11.88 -11.91
C VAL A 139 -1.05 13.40 -11.96
N VAL A 140 -0.78 14.11 -10.86
CA VAL A 140 -0.95 15.58 -10.80
C VAL A 140 -0.07 16.28 -11.85
N GLU A 141 1.19 15.89 -11.97
CA GLU A 141 2.13 16.44 -12.95
C GLU A 141 1.67 16.19 -14.39
N ARG A 142 1.04 15.05 -14.67
CA ARG A 142 0.43 14.78 -15.98
C ARG A 142 -0.70 15.76 -16.31
N TRP A 143 -1.58 16.04 -15.35
CA TRP A 143 -2.69 16.98 -15.57
C TRP A 143 -2.24 18.43 -15.65
N ILE A 144 -1.13 18.80 -14.97
CA ILE A 144 -0.42 20.06 -15.21
C ILE A 144 0.10 20.11 -16.65
N GLY A 145 0.75 19.05 -17.13
CA GLY A 145 1.24 18.96 -18.51
C GLY A 145 0.15 19.03 -19.58
N ARG A 146 -1.08 18.62 -19.25
CA ARG A 146 -2.28 18.76 -20.10
C ARG A 146 -2.90 20.17 -20.06
N GLY A 147 -2.46 21.03 -19.14
CA GLY A 147 -3.00 22.37 -18.94
C GLY A 147 -4.33 22.41 -18.18
N GLU A 148 -4.70 21.33 -17.49
CA GLU A 148 -5.96 21.21 -16.75
C GLU A 148 -5.80 21.50 -15.25
N VAL A 149 -4.56 21.54 -14.75
CA VAL A 149 -4.20 21.93 -13.39
C VAL A 149 -3.19 23.08 -13.47
N ASP A 150 -3.37 24.11 -12.63
CA ASP A 150 -2.46 25.25 -12.57
C ASP A 150 -1.07 24.80 -12.07
N PRO A 151 0.04 25.08 -12.80
CA PRO A 151 1.39 24.70 -12.38
C PRO A 151 1.87 25.39 -11.09
N SER A 152 1.19 26.43 -10.59
CA SER A 152 1.55 27.10 -9.34
C SER A 152 1.03 26.40 -8.08
N VAL A 153 0.25 25.32 -8.23
CA VAL A 153 -0.23 24.56 -7.06
C VAL A 153 0.95 23.94 -6.30
N PRO A 154 0.90 23.88 -4.96
CA PRO A 154 1.97 23.27 -4.17
C PRO A 154 1.86 21.73 -4.25
N VAL A 155 2.31 21.14 -5.36
CA VAL A 155 2.16 19.70 -5.67
C VAL A 155 2.57 18.82 -4.51
N ASP A 156 3.76 19.05 -3.93
CA ASP A 156 4.29 18.27 -2.80
C ASP A 156 3.33 18.23 -1.60
N LEU A 157 2.73 19.38 -1.28
CA LEU A 157 1.79 19.48 -0.18
C LEU A 157 0.49 18.75 -0.54
N VAL A 158 -0.06 18.98 -1.73
CA VAL A 158 -1.33 18.37 -2.15
C VAL A 158 -1.23 16.84 -2.17
N VAL A 159 -0.17 16.28 -2.76
CA VAL A 159 0.00 14.83 -2.86
C VAL A 159 0.30 14.16 -1.51
N SER A 160 0.79 14.93 -0.52
CA SER A 160 1.00 14.43 0.84
C SER A 160 -0.29 14.29 1.65
N VAL A 161 -1.39 14.96 1.26
CA VAL A 161 -2.64 15.00 2.02
C VAL A 161 -3.26 13.61 2.17
N ALA A 162 -3.40 12.86 1.07
CA ALA A 162 -4.01 11.53 1.12
C ALA A 162 -3.23 10.51 1.97
N PRO A 163 -1.91 10.33 1.78
CA PRO A 163 -1.09 9.53 2.68
C PRO A 163 -1.19 9.98 4.14
N SER A 164 -1.24 11.29 4.41
CA SER A 164 -1.33 11.82 5.78
C SER A 164 -2.65 11.46 6.46
N VAL A 165 -3.78 11.55 5.74
CA VAL A 165 -5.09 11.14 6.25
C VAL A 165 -5.13 9.62 6.49
N ALA A 166 -4.61 8.83 5.55
CA ALA A 166 -4.50 7.38 5.71
C ALA A 166 -3.65 7.00 6.93
N PHE A 167 -2.49 7.64 7.10
CA PHE A 167 -1.61 7.46 8.24
C PHE A 167 -2.32 7.78 9.57
N HIS A 168 -3.01 8.91 9.66
CA HIS A 168 -3.78 9.26 10.85
C HIS A 168 -4.81 8.18 11.19
N ARG A 169 -5.55 7.68 10.19
CA ARG A 169 -6.55 6.62 10.44
C ARG A 169 -5.92 5.31 10.89
N VAL A 170 -4.79 4.91 10.30
CA VAL A 170 -4.09 3.69 10.69
C VAL A 170 -3.50 3.79 12.10
N VAL A 171 -2.83 4.89 12.41
CA VAL A 171 -2.09 5.04 13.68
C VAL A 171 -2.99 5.42 14.84
N VAL A 172 -3.96 6.32 14.62
CA VAL A 172 -4.84 6.83 15.69
C VAL A 172 -6.13 6.03 15.80
N LEU A 173 -6.72 5.63 14.68
CA LEU A 173 -8.03 4.96 14.67
C LEU A 173 -7.94 3.45 14.46
N HIS A 174 -6.75 2.92 14.12
CA HIS A 174 -6.56 1.52 13.72
C HIS A 174 -7.51 1.07 12.63
N GLN A 175 -7.78 1.96 11.67
CA GLN A 175 -8.69 1.75 10.56
C GLN A 175 -8.05 2.15 9.23
N ALA A 176 -8.34 1.42 8.17
CA ALA A 176 -8.02 1.83 6.81
C ALA A 176 -8.98 2.95 6.37
N LEU A 177 -8.74 3.54 5.20
CA LEU A 177 -9.78 4.34 4.56
C LEU A 177 -10.95 3.45 4.14
N ASP A 178 -12.14 4.02 4.17
CA ASP A 178 -13.32 3.49 3.48
C ASP A 178 -13.58 4.30 2.21
N ASP A 179 -14.33 3.72 1.26
CA ASP A 179 -14.56 4.36 -0.05
C ASP A 179 -15.30 5.70 0.08
N THR A 180 -16.22 5.81 1.03
CA THR A 180 -16.92 7.06 1.33
C THR A 180 -15.95 8.18 1.71
N THR A 181 -14.98 7.88 2.58
CA THR A 181 -13.93 8.82 2.99
C THR A 181 -12.97 9.11 1.84
N ALA A 182 -12.63 8.13 1.02
CA ALA A 182 -11.78 8.32 -0.16
C ALA A 182 -12.42 9.31 -1.16
N VAL A 183 -13.72 9.12 -1.47
CA VAL A 183 -14.48 10.04 -2.34
C VAL A 183 -14.54 11.44 -1.73
N ALA A 184 -14.85 11.56 -0.43
CA ALA A 184 -14.91 12.84 0.26
C ALA A 184 -13.54 13.56 0.28
N LEU A 185 -12.44 12.81 0.38
CA LEU A 185 -11.09 13.35 0.34
C LEU A 185 -10.74 13.90 -1.05
N VAL A 186 -11.06 13.16 -2.11
CA VAL A 186 -10.83 13.60 -3.49
C VAL A 186 -11.68 14.82 -3.84
N ASP A 187 -13.00 14.71 -3.69
CA ASP A 187 -13.95 15.75 -4.11
C ASP A 187 -13.92 16.97 -3.18
N GLY A 188 -13.68 16.72 -1.90
CA GLY A 188 -13.79 17.73 -0.86
C GLY A 188 -12.50 18.50 -0.60
N VAL A 189 -11.34 17.91 -0.89
CA VAL A 189 -10.02 18.43 -0.50
C VAL A 189 -9.06 18.47 -1.67
N LEU A 190 -8.77 17.34 -2.33
CA LEU A 190 -7.72 17.28 -3.35
C LEU A 190 -8.08 18.08 -4.61
N LEU A 191 -9.27 17.87 -5.18
CA LEU A 191 -9.71 18.62 -6.37
C LEU A 191 -9.77 20.13 -6.12
N PRO A 192 -10.39 20.63 -5.02
CA PRO A 192 -10.34 22.06 -4.69
C PRO A 192 -8.92 22.59 -4.49
N ALA A 193 -8.02 21.83 -3.86
CA ALA A 193 -6.63 22.24 -3.67
C ALA A 193 -5.84 22.32 -4.98
N LEU A 194 -6.27 21.60 -6.02
CA LEU A 194 -5.74 21.67 -7.38
C LEU A 194 -6.44 22.75 -8.24
N GLY A 195 -7.31 23.57 -7.65
CA GLY A 195 -8.02 24.64 -8.35
C GLY A 195 -9.21 24.17 -9.19
N VAL A 196 -9.59 22.89 -9.12
CA VAL A 196 -10.76 22.35 -9.83
C VAL A 196 -12.00 22.55 -8.95
N PRO A 197 -12.97 23.39 -9.35
CA PRO A 197 -14.14 23.66 -8.53
C PRO A 197 -14.99 22.40 -8.33
N ARG A 198 -15.63 22.30 -7.16
CA ARG A 198 -16.59 21.21 -6.89
C ARG A 198 -17.65 21.20 -7.98
N ILE A 199 -17.85 20.03 -8.60
CA ILE A 199 -19.02 19.80 -9.46
C ILE A 199 -20.24 19.93 -8.55
N SER A 200 -20.86 21.10 -8.54
CA SER A 200 -22.11 21.32 -7.82
C SER A 200 -23.16 20.45 -8.51
N GLY A 201 -23.62 19.40 -7.83
CA GLY A 201 -24.67 18.52 -8.34
C GLY A 201 -25.84 19.37 -8.83
N SER A 202 -26.23 19.18 -10.09
CA SER A 202 -27.33 19.91 -10.73
C SER A 202 -28.55 19.88 -9.81
N GLY A 203 -28.98 21.07 -9.36
CA GLY A 203 -30.16 21.24 -8.54
C GLY A 203 -31.37 20.60 -9.21
N ARG A 204 -32.05 19.72 -8.47
CA ARG A 204 -33.44 19.38 -8.73
C ARG A 204 -34.27 20.64 -8.52
N THR A 205 -34.57 21.35 -9.60
CA THR A 205 -35.73 22.24 -9.66
C THR A 205 -36.83 21.49 -10.41
N GLY A 206 -37.57 20.65 -9.69
CA GLY A 206 -38.88 20.19 -10.11
C GLY A 206 -39.91 21.19 -9.57
N PRO A 207 -40.89 21.65 -10.38
CA PRO A 207 -41.85 22.64 -9.93
C PRO A 207 -42.78 22.01 -8.89
N VAL A 208 -43.10 22.80 -7.86
CA VAL A 208 -44.24 22.52 -6.98
C VAL A 208 -45.51 22.76 -7.80
N SER A 209 -46.34 21.74 -7.92
CA SER A 209 -47.77 21.85 -8.29
C SER A 209 -48.54 20.83 -7.46
#